data_AF-A0A7S2Z256-F1
#
_entry.id   AF-A0A7S2Z256-F1
#
_cell.length_a   1.000
_cell.length_b   1.000
_cell.length_c   1.000
_cell.angle_alpha   90.00
_cell.angle_beta   90.00
_cell.angle_gamma   90.00
#
_symmetry.space_group_name_H-M   'P 1'
#
loop_
_entity.id
_entity.type
_entity.pdbx_description
1 polymer ?
#
loop_
_entity_poly.entity_id
_entity_poly.type
_entity_poly.pdbx_seq_one_letter_code
_entity_poly.pdbx_strand_id
1 'polypeptide(L)'
;SYVTGKTGSPLSRLYCLGVPPIFLAVPFFARATFRAEVVKGKVWVFEQRQGIGLGLNTSVNVRMTLLKVEGGGLFVYNPIAPTRECLELVREVEDELGERVECILLPTTTFEHKQFFRPFCKTFPRARVLVSPGQYSWPILQNLS
;
A
#
# COMPACT_ATOMS: atom_id res chain seq x y z
N SER A 1 4.01 7.18 -18.15
CA SER A 1 4.57 5.83 -18.42
C SER A 1 4.55 5.04 -17.12
N TYR A 2 4.19 3.76 -17.16
CA TYR A 2 4.25 2.90 -15.96
C TYR A 2 5.69 2.49 -15.68
N VAL A 3 6.12 2.55 -14.43
CA VAL A 3 7.40 2.08 -13.94
C VAL A 3 7.17 0.83 -13.10
N THR A 4 7.83 -0.26 -13.46
CA THR A 4 7.86 -1.51 -12.69
C THR A 4 9.10 -1.53 -11.81
N GLY A 5 9.03 -2.15 -10.62
CA GLY A 5 10.19 -2.27 -9.73
C GLY A 5 11.37 -2.96 -10.40
N LYS A 6 12.59 -2.51 -10.09
CA LYS A 6 13.85 -3.02 -10.69
C LYS A 6 14.20 -4.46 -10.29
N THR A 7 13.49 -5.05 -9.33
CA THR A 7 13.78 -6.36 -8.73
C THR A 7 12.76 -7.41 -9.18
N GLY A 8 12.93 -7.92 -10.40
CA GLY A 8 12.12 -8.98 -11.00
C GLY A 8 12.30 -10.38 -10.41
N SER A 9 12.66 -10.54 -9.12
CA SER A 9 12.73 -11.86 -8.49
C SER A 9 11.36 -12.27 -7.93
N PRO A 10 10.92 -13.53 -8.09
CA PRO A 10 9.62 -13.98 -7.57
C PRO A 10 9.44 -13.75 -6.06
N LEU A 11 10.56 -13.71 -5.32
CA LEU A 11 10.60 -13.50 -3.87
C LEU A 11 10.29 -12.06 -3.43
N SER A 12 10.57 -11.04 -4.25
CA SER A 12 10.26 -9.63 -3.90
C SER A 12 8.75 -9.34 -3.94
N ARG A 13 8.00 -10.20 -4.61
CA ARG A 13 6.54 -10.12 -4.79
C ARG A 13 5.77 -10.93 -3.74
N LEU A 14 6.45 -11.77 -2.98
CA LEU A 14 5.87 -12.67 -1.99
C LEU A 14 5.39 -11.89 -0.76
N TYR A 15 4.15 -12.17 -0.34
CA TYR A 15 3.58 -11.62 0.89
C TYR A 15 2.69 -12.67 1.56
N CYS A 16 2.98 -13.00 2.81
CA CYS A 16 2.21 -13.96 3.61
C CYS A 16 1.59 -13.23 4.80
N LEU A 17 0.25 -13.20 4.88
CA LEU A 17 -0.46 -12.79 6.09
C LEU A 17 -0.27 -13.90 7.13
N GLY A 18 0.53 -13.62 8.16
CA GLY A 18 0.66 -14.53 9.30
C GLY A 18 -0.68 -14.66 10.04
N VAL A 19 -1.11 -15.92 10.21
CA VAL A 19 -2.24 -16.48 10.98
C VAL A 19 -3.51 -16.86 10.16
N PRO A 20 -3.95 -18.15 10.14
CA PRO A 20 -5.11 -18.67 9.39
C PRO A 20 -6.50 -18.25 9.95
N PRO A 21 -7.63 -18.48 9.25
CA PRO A 21 -7.85 -19.55 8.25
C PRO A 21 -7.53 -19.15 6.80
N ILE A 22 -7.03 -20.14 6.07
CA ILE A 22 -6.30 -20.12 4.79
C ILE A 22 -7.16 -19.80 3.55
N PHE A 23 -8.40 -19.31 3.69
CA PHE A 23 -9.32 -19.20 2.55
C PHE A 23 -9.58 -17.74 2.16
N LEU A 24 -9.18 -17.35 0.94
CA LEU A 24 -9.82 -16.39 0.01
C LEU A 24 -8.94 -15.33 -0.69
N ALA A 25 -7.65 -15.18 -0.38
CA ALA A 25 -6.80 -14.19 -1.07
C ALA A 25 -5.73 -14.84 -1.96
N VAL A 26 -6.03 -15.08 -3.25
CA VAL A 26 -5.06 -15.53 -4.27
C VAL A 26 -4.85 -14.36 -5.25
N PRO A 27 -3.63 -13.96 -5.64
CA PRO A 27 -2.42 -14.77 -5.66
C PRO A 27 -1.81 -14.90 -4.29
N PHE A 28 -1.61 -16.15 -3.88
CA PHE A 28 -1.07 -16.53 -2.58
C PHE A 28 0.45 -16.32 -2.51
N PHE A 29 1.13 -16.01 -3.64
CA PHE A 29 2.61 -15.97 -3.66
C PHE A 29 3.28 -14.79 -4.39
N ALA A 30 2.59 -13.97 -5.20
CA ALA A 30 3.23 -12.83 -5.87
C ALA A 30 2.23 -11.73 -6.25
N ARG A 31 2.46 -10.49 -5.78
CA ARG A 31 1.70 -9.28 -6.17
C ARG A 31 2.62 -8.27 -6.83
N ALA A 32 2.58 -8.21 -8.17
CA ALA A 32 3.31 -7.20 -8.91
C ALA A 32 2.74 -5.80 -8.62
N THR A 33 3.62 -4.84 -8.37
CA THR A 33 3.25 -3.44 -8.11
C THR A 33 3.66 -2.57 -9.28
N PHE A 34 2.68 -1.86 -9.86
CA PHE A 34 2.90 -0.92 -10.95
C PHE A 34 2.81 0.50 -10.41
N ARG A 35 3.86 1.31 -10.58
CA ARG A 35 3.87 2.73 -10.22
C ARG A 35 3.63 3.57 -11.47
N ALA A 36 2.77 4.58 -11.39
CA ALA A 36 2.62 5.61 -12.42
C ALA A 36 2.64 6.99 -11.77
N GLU A 37 3.47 7.88 -12.28
CA GLU A 37 3.38 9.30 -11.94
C GLU A 37 2.27 9.93 -12.78
N VAL A 38 1.23 10.44 -12.11
CA VAL A 38 0.04 11.03 -12.77
C VAL A 38 0.10 12.55 -12.78
N VAL A 39 0.75 13.15 -11.77
CA VAL A 39 1.07 14.57 -11.74
C VAL A 39 2.55 14.70 -11.40
N LYS A 40 3.32 15.28 -12.32
CA LYS A 40 4.77 15.38 -12.22
C LYS A 40 5.20 16.03 -10.89
N GLY A 41 6.04 15.33 -10.14
CA GLY A 41 6.60 15.75 -8.86
C GLY A 41 5.58 15.88 -7.73
N LYS A 42 4.34 15.40 -7.91
CA LYS A 42 3.27 15.61 -6.92
C LYS A 42 2.45 14.37 -6.59
N VAL A 43 2.09 13.56 -7.59
CA VAL A 43 1.14 12.46 -7.39
C VAL A 43 1.59 11.20 -8.12
N TRP A 44 1.69 10.12 -7.36
CA TRP A 44 1.99 8.79 -7.86
C TRP A 44 0.88 7.83 -7.48
N VAL A 45 0.58 6.92 -8.39
CA VAL A 45 -0.41 5.87 -8.23
C VAL A 45 0.32 4.54 -8.24
N PHE A 46 -0.03 3.67 -7.31
CA PHE A 46 0.51 2.31 -7.27
C PHE A 46 -0.66 1.32 -7.36
N GLU A 47 -0.53 0.36 -8.26
CA GLU A 47 -1.56 -0.64 -8.53
C GLU A 47 -1.03 -2.04 -8.26
N GLN A 48 -1.82 -2.83 -7.56
CA GLN A 48 -1.62 -4.26 -7.38
C GLN A 48 -2.88 -5.01 -7.82
N ARG A 49 -2.71 -5.96 -8.74
CA ARG A 49 -3.78 -6.86 -9.13
C ARG A 49 -4.01 -7.88 -8.01
N GLN A 50 -5.20 -7.88 -7.43
CA GLN A 50 -5.66 -8.86 -6.46
C GLN A 50 -6.64 -9.81 -7.14
N GLY A 51 -6.43 -11.11 -7.02
CA GLY A 51 -7.48 -12.08 -7.36
C GLY A 51 -8.32 -12.36 -6.11
N ILE A 52 -9.55 -12.79 -6.32
CA ILE A 52 -10.35 -13.39 -5.26
C ILE A 52 -10.27 -14.90 -5.48
N GLY A 53 -9.73 -15.60 -4.49
CA GLY A 53 -9.25 -16.97 -4.65
C GLY A 53 -10.38 -17.99 -4.68
N LEU A 54 -10.73 -18.48 -5.88
CA LEU A 54 -11.30 -19.81 -6.18
C LEU A 54 -11.22 -20.14 -7.70
N GLY A 55 -10.27 -19.59 -8.45
CA GLY A 55 -10.20 -19.82 -9.90
C GLY A 55 -11.31 -19.14 -10.71
N LEU A 56 -12.05 -18.19 -10.11
CA LEU A 56 -13.18 -17.48 -10.72
C LEU A 56 -12.81 -16.45 -11.80
N ASN A 57 -11.56 -16.46 -12.29
CA ASN A 57 -11.01 -15.54 -13.30
C ASN A 57 -11.30 -14.03 -13.06
N THR A 58 -11.67 -13.66 -11.83
CA THR A 58 -12.01 -12.30 -11.44
C THR A 58 -10.83 -11.69 -10.71
N SER A 59 -10.30 -10.62 -11.28
CA SER A 59 -9.21 -9.84 -10.72
C SER A 59 -9.66 -8.41 -10.48
N VAL A 60 -9.45 -7.91 -9.28
CA VAL A 60 -9.69 -6.52 -8.91
C VAL A 60 -8.34 -5.82 -8.85
N ASN A 61 -8.21 -4.68 -9.54
CA ASN A 61 -7.05 -3.82 -9.39
C ASN A 61 -7.26 -2.94 -8.16
N VAL A 62 -6.35 -3.04 -7.21
CA VAL A 62 -6.38 -2.27 -5.98
C VAL A 62 -5.29 -1.21 -6.05
N ARG A 63 -5.67 0.03 -5.71
CA ARG A 63 -4.87 1.22 -5.99
C ARG A 63 -4.60 2.00 -4.71
N MET A 64 -3.33 2.31 -4.45
CA MET A 64 -2.94 3.36 -3.50
C MET A 64 -2.46 4.61 -4.25
N THR A 65 -2.50 5.75 -3.57
CA THR A 65 -1.96 7.01 -4.08
C THR A 65 -0.95 7.57 -3.09
N LEU A 66 0.20 8.00 -3.58
CA LEU A 66 1.22 8.72 -2.85
C LEU A 66 1.19 10.17 -3.32
N LEU A 67 1.06 11.11 -2.39
CA LEU A 67 0.97 12.54 -2.69
C LEU A 67 2.09 13.29 -1.98
N LYS A 68 2.70 14.26 -2.66
CA LYS A 68 3.57 15.26 -2.02
C LYS A 68 2.69 16.36 -1.41
N VAL A 69 2.93 16.69 -0.15
CA VAL A 69 2.23 17.78 0.54
C VAL A 69 3.04 19.07 0.41
N GLU A 70 2.37 20.23 0.31
CA GLU A 70 3.05 21.53 0.11
C GLU A 70 3.99 21.89 1.27
N GLY A 71 3.70 21.43 2.48
CA GLY A 71 4.54 21.63 3.67
C GLY A 71 5.73 20.68 3.78
N GLY A 72 5.98 19.85 2.76
CA GLY A 72 6.95 18.75 2.82
C GLY A 72 6.29 17.42 3.17
N GLY A 73 7.04 16.34 2.99
CA GLY A 73 6.58 14.99 3.27
C GLY A 73 5.67 14.38 2.21
N LEU A 74 5.41 13.08 2.41
CA LEU A 74 4.57 12.25 1.58
C LEU A 74 3.37 11.71 2.35
N PHE A 75 2.24 11.70 1.66
CA PHE A 75 0.96 11.22 2.16
C PHE A 75 0.53 9.98 1.38
N VAL A 76 0.23 8.90 2.09
CA VAL A 76 -0.28 7.64 1.52
C VAL A 76 -1.79 7.56 1.70
N TYR A 77 -2.50 7.42 0.59
CA TYR A 77 -3.95 7.22 0.53
C TYR A 77 -4.26 5.78 0.11
N ASN A 78 -5.14 5.10 0.86
CA ASN A 78 -5.61 3.74 0.55
C ASN A 78 -4.45 2.74 0.35
N PRO A 79 -3.60 2.47 1.36
CA PRO A 79 -2.45 1.59 1.20
C PRO A 79 -2.84 0.19 0.68
N ILE A 80 -1.93 -0.39 -0.11
CA ILE A 80 -2.04 -1.75 -0.66
C ILE A 80 -1.10 -2.71 0.09
N ALA A 81 -0.92 -3.94 -0.40
CA ALA A 81 -0.03 -4.88 0.25
C ALA A 81 1.42 -4.33 0.28
N PRO A 82 2.06 -4.24 1.45
CA PRO A 82 3.44 -3.75 1.57
C PRO A 82 4.42 -4.85 1.16
N THR A 83 4.35 -5.26 -0.11
CA THR A 83 5.36 -6.13 -0.72
C THR A 83 6.68 -5.40 -0.77
N ARG A 84 7.78 -6.15 -0.85
CA ARG A 84 9.11 -5.54 -0.98
C ARG A 84 9.19 -4.62 -2.21
N GLU A 85 8.64 -5.07 -3.35
CA GLU A 85 8.55 -4.25 -4.58
C GLU A 85 7.78 -2.94 -4.36
N CYS A 86 6.63 -2.98 -3.66
CA CYS A 86 5.86 -1.78 -3.35
C CYS A 86 6.65 -0.80 -2.47
N LEU A 87 7.32 -1.30 -1.43
CA LEU A 87 8.11 -0.48 -0.52
C LEU A 87 9.35 0.11 -1.20
N GLU A 88 10.03 -0.66 -2.06
CA GLU A 88 11.15 -0.17 -2.87
C GLU A 88 10.71 0.98 -3.79
N LEU A 89 9.57 0.84 -4.49
CA LEU A 89 9.03 1.90 -5.34
C LEU A 89 8.62 3.16 -4.55
N VAL A 90 8.14 3.01 -3.31
CA VAL A 90 7.87 4.18 -2.43
C VAL A 90 9.17 4.84 -1.99
N ARG A 91 10.20 4.05 -1.64
CA ARG A 91 11.53 4.54 -1.25
C ARG A 91 12.20 5.29 -2.40
N GLU A 92 12.06 4.82 -3.64
CA GLU A 92 12.53 5.56 -4.83
C GLU A 92 11.92 6.97 -4.90
N VAL A 93 10.62 7.13 -4.63
CA VAL A 93 9.98 8.46 -4.59
C VAL A 93 10.48 9.30 -3.40
N GLU A 94 10.66 8.69 -2.23
CA GLU A 94 11.24 9.37 -1.06
C GLU A 94 12.65 9.92 -1.35
N ASP A 95 13.49 9.13 -2.02
CA ASP A 95 14.87 9.50 -2.36
C ASP A 95 14.91 10.51 -3.52
N GLU A 96 14.05 10.36 -4.54
CA GLU A 96 13.92 11.30 -5.66
C GLU A 96 13.53 12.71 -5.21
N LEU A 97 12.68 12.83 -4.18
CA LEU A 97 12.16 14.11 -3.70
C LEU A 97 12.89 14.64 -2.46
N GLY A 98 13.65 13.80 -1.75
CA GLY A 98 14.22 14.11 -0.44
C GLY A 98 13.18 14.16 0.68
N GLU A 99 11.99 13.59 0.47
CA GLU A 99 10.86 13.63 1.41
C GLU A 99 10.69 12.27 2.10
N ARG A 100 9.90 12.21 3.18
CA ARG A 100 9.55 10.94 3.85
C ARG A 100 8.05 10.78 3.97
N VAL A 101 7.58 9.54 4.07
CA VAL A 101 6.17 9.27 4.40
C VAL A 101 5.87 9.77 5.80
N GLU A 102 5.00 10.76 5.89
CA GLU A 102 4.60 11.41 7.14
C GLU A 102 3.19 11.03 7.57
N CYS A 103 2.34 10.62 6.64
CA CYS A 103 0.95 10.32 6.94
C CYS A 103 0.41 9.18 6.08
N ILE A 104 -0.37 8.29 6.69
CA ILE A 104 -1.04 7.17 6.03
C ILE A 104 -2.53 7.24 6.40
N LEU A 105 -3.40 7.34 5.40
CA LEU A 105 -4.84 7.41 5.56
C LEU A 105 -5.53 6.16 5.01
N LEU A 106 -6.41 5.57 5.83
CA LEU A 106 -7.43 4.61 5.39
C LEU A 106 -8.82 5.25 5.44
N PRO A 107 -9.32 5.77 4.31
CA PRO A 107 -10.65 6.37 4.17
C PRO A 107 -11.77 5.37 3.86
N THR A 108 -11.45 4.12 3.50
CA THR A 108 -12.41 3.15 2.94
C THR A 108 -12.84 2.05 3.92
N THR A 109 -14.07 1.54 3.75
CA THR A 109 -14.54 0.30 4.38
C THR A 109 -14.00 -0.97 3.73
N THR A 110 -13.48 -0.87 2.51
CA THR A 110 -13.25 -2.03 1.64
C THR A 110 -12.17 -2.97 2.21
N PHE A 111 -12.47 -4.27 2.18
CA PHE A 111 -11.64 -5.30 2.80
C PHE A 111 -10.24 -5.36 2.20
N GLU A 112 -10.14 -5.14 0.88
CA GLU A 112 -8.93 -5.25 0.08
C GLU A 112 -7.82 -4.30 0.53
N HIS A 113 -8.17 -3.17 1.15
CA HIS A 113 -7.22 -2.23 1.77
C HIS A 113 -7.06 -2.48 3.27
N LYS A 114 -8.13 -2.86 3.97
CA LYS A 114 -8.11 -3.09 5.42
C LYS A 114 -7.16 -4.18 5.87
N GLN A 115 -7.07 -5.28 5.11
CA GLN A 115 -6.18 -6.40 5.46
C GLN A 115 -4.69 -6.01 5.44
N PHE A 116 -4.32 -5.05 4.59
CA PHE A 116 -2.93 -4.60 4.43
C PHE A 116 -2.60 -3.34 5.21
N PHE A 117 -3.61 -2.62 5.71
CA PHE A 117 -3.42 -1.35 6.40
C PHE A 117 -2.45 -1.44 7.57
N ARG A 118 -2.68 -2.36 8.52
CA ARG A 118 -1.79 -2.54 9.68
C ARG A 118 -0.37 -2.95 9.27
N PRO A 119 -0.17 -4.00 8.44
CA PRO A 119 1.15 -4.33 7.92
C PRO A 119 1.88 -3.15 7.26
N PHE A 120 1.17 -2.34 6.48
CA PHE A 120 1.74 -1.17 5.81
C PHE A 120 2.13 -0.09 6.82
N CYS A 121 1.31 0.18 7.84
CA CYS A 121 1.68 1.15 8.88
C CYS A 121 2.95 0.75 9.63
N LYS A 122 3.19 -0.55 9.85
CA LYS A 122 4.41 -1.04 10.52
C LYS A 122 5.70 -0.75 9.75
N THR A 123 5.64 -0.58 8.43
CA THR A 123 6.83 -0.29 7.62
C THR A 123 7.24 1.18 7.69
N PHE A 124 6.33 2.06 8.13
CA PHE A 124 6.56 3.50 8.30
C PHE A 124 6.22 3.93 9.74
N PRO A 125 7.00 3.51 10.75
CA PRO A 125 6.66 3.72 12.16
C PRO A 125 6.63 5.19 12.61
N ARG A 126 7.22 6.10 11.83
CA ARG A 126 7.21 7.55 12.09
C ARG A 126 6.02 8.28 11.44
N ALA A 127 5.27 7.61 10.57
CA ALA A 127 4.14 8.22 9.89
C ALA A 127 2.93 8.26 10.83
N ARG A 128 2.20 9.39 10.82
CA ARG A 128 0.89 9.51 11.47
C ARG A 128 -0.12 8.62 10.74
N VAL A 129 -0.87 7.85 11.50
CA VAL A 129 -1.89 6.95 10.97
C VAL A 129 -3.27 7.57 11.18
N LEU A 130 -3.98 7.82 10.09
CA LEU A 130 -5.34 8.34 10.08
C LEU A 130 -6.29 7.27 9.56
N VAL A 131 -7.44 7.13 10.21
CA VAL A 131 -8.54 6.32 9.73
C VAL A 131 -9.82 7.14 9.78
N SER A 132 -10.76 6.82 8.90
CA SER A 132 -12.10 7.37 9.04
C SER A 132 -12.80 6.75 10.28
N PRO A 133 -13.46 7.56 11.13
CA PRO A 133 -14.15 7.07 12.33
C PRO A 133 -15.15 5.96 12.02
N GLY A 134 -15.19 4.93 12.87
CA GLY A 134 -16.07 3.77 12.71
C GLY A 134 -15.72 2.83 11.55
N GLN A 135 -14.72 3.16 10.72
CA GLN A 135 -14.35 2.35 9.56
C GLN A 135 -13.34 1.24 9.91
N TYR A 136 -12.61 1.36 11.01
CA TYR A 136 -11.57 0.41 11.41
C TYR A 136 -11.64 0.16 12.92
N SER A 137 -11.73 -1.12 13.32
CA SER A 137 -11.97 -1.54 14.71
C SER A 137 -10.73 -2.09 15.42
N TRP A 138 -9.60 -2.18 14.75
CA TRP A 138 -8.32 -2.57 15.37
C TRP A 138 -7.82 -1.45 16.29
N PRO A 139 -7.15 -1.73 17.43
CA PRO A 139 -6.56 -0.68 18.26
C PRO A 139 -5.56 0.14 17.45
N ILE A 140 -5.99 1.34 17.11
CA ILE A 140 -5.11 2.42 16.69
C ILE A 140 -4.67 3.04 18.00
N LEU A 141 -3.38 3.06 18.30
CA LEU A 141 -2.87 3.85 19.41
C LEU A 141 -3.26 5.30 19.10
N GLN A 142 -4.33 5.77 19.76
CA GLN A 142 -4.85 7.11 19.63
C GLN A 142 -3.85 8.06 20.30
N ASN A 143 -2.85 8.51 19.56
CA ASN A 143 -2.19 9.78 19.84
C ASN A 143 -2.68 10.79 18.81
N LEU A 144 -3.95 11.15 18.92
CA LEU A 144 -4.51 12.34 18.30
C LEU A 144 -4.71 13.35 19.44
N SER A 145 -3.69 14.18 19.66
CA SER A 145 -3.77 15.46 20.36
C SER A 145 -3.49 16.55 19.35
#